data_AF-A0A0K1EJC5-F1
#
_entry.id   AF-A0A0K1EJC5-F1
#
_cell.length_a   1.000
_cell.length_b   1.000
_cell.length_c   1.000
_cell.angle_alpha   90.00
_cell.angle_beta   90.00
_cell.angle_gamma   90.00
#
_symmetry.space_group_name_H-M   'P 1'
#
loop_
_entity.id
_entity.type
_entity.pdbx_description
1 polymer ?
#
loop_
_entity_poly.entity_id
_entity_poly.type
_entity_poly.pdbx_seq_one_letter_code
_entity_poly.pdbx_strand_id
1 'polypeptide(L)'
;MIDEILKVALDAAEAKTEKDGWTVLPEGRTLTLHAAHEGVGLNVTRVEALLVTGALVRARTSKGDTFLVPAKAVFAVALEGGTKSGGARRAGFLG
;
A
#
# COMPACT_ATOMS: atom_id res chain seq x y z
N MET A 1 -13.36 -2.52 12.90
CA MET A 1 -13.81 -2.09 11.56
C MET A 1 -12.66 -1.58 10.68
N ILE A 2 -11.53 -1.12 11.24
CA ILE A 2 -10.42 -0.58 10.42
C ILE A 2 -9.56 -1.67 9.76
N ASP A 3 -9.44 -2.83 10.38
CA ASP A 3 -8.80 -4.01 9.76
C ASP A 3 -9.50 -4.45 8.46
N GLU A 4 -10.80 -4.11 8.32
CA GLU A 4 -11.60 -4.45 7.15
C GLU A 4 -11.21 -3.64 5.93
N ILE A 5 -10.92 -2.33 6.08
CA ILE A 5 -10.47 -1.47 4.97
C ILE A 5 -9.13 -1.99 4.42
N LEU A 6 -8.19 -2.32 5.30
CA LEU A 6 -6.89 -2.86 4.91
C LEU A 6 -7.05 -4.20 4.20
N LYS A 7 -7.89 -5.10 4.73
CA LYS A 7 -8.18 -6.39 4.10
C LYS A 7 -8.77 -6.22 2.70
N VAL A 8 -9.82 -5.41 2.56
CA VAL A 8 -10.45 -5.15 1.26
C VAL A 8 -9.47 -4.51 0.28
N ALA A 9 -8.62 -3.60 0.73
CA ALA A 9 -7.61 -2.98 -0.12
C ALA A 9 -6.55 -3.99 -0.60
N LEU A 10 -6.09 -4.88 0.28
CA LEU A 10 -5.13 -5.94 -0.06
C LEU A 10 -5.73 -6.98 -1.03
N ASP A 11 -6.99 -7.37 -0.80
CA ASP A 11 -7.73 -8.27 -1.69
C ASP A 11 -7.92 -7.62 -3.07
N ALA A 12 -8.34 -6.35 -3.13
CA ALA A 12 -8.48 -5.59 -4.38
C ALA A 12 -7.13 -5.31 -5.08
N ALA A 13 -6.03 -5.31 -4.32
CA ALA A 13 -4.68 -5.17 -4.83
C ALA A 13 -4.12 -6.46 -5.45
N GLU A 14 -4.81 -7.60 -5.28
CA GLU A 14 -4.30 -8.93 -5.60
C GLU A 14 -2.97 -9.22 -4.89
N ALA A 15 -2.82 -8.72 -3.66
CA ALA A 15 -1.58 -8.81 -2.90
C ALA A 15 -1.33 -10.25 -2.42
N LYS A 16 -0.05 -10.63 -2.35
CA LYS A 16 0.38 -11.98 -1.98
C LYS A 16 1.06 -11.97 -0.62
N THR A 17 0.67 -12.88 0.26
CA THR A 17 1.33 -13.05 1.55
C THR A 17 2.52 -13.99 1.42
N GLU A 18 3.69 -13.53 1.86
CA GLU A 18 4.93 -14.28 1.91
C GLU A 18 5.07 -15.07 3.21
N LYS A 19 6.07 -15.96 3.26
CA LYS A 19 6.34 -16.83 4.42
C LYS A 19 6.65 -16.04 5.70
N ASP A 20 7.14 -14.82 5.56
CA ASP A 20 7.50 -13.93 6.67
C ASP A 20 6.31 -13.09 7.18
N GLY A 21 5.10 -13.34 6.66
CA GLY A 21 3.87 -12.67 7.03
C GLY A 21 3.63 -11.34 6.30
N TRP A 22 4.59 -10.85 5.51
CA TRP A 22 4.41 -9.67 4.68
C TRP A 22 3.43 -9.94 3.55
N THR A 23 2.47 -9.04 3.38
CA THR A 23 1.59 -9.00 2.22
C THR A 23 2.17 -8.00 1.21
N VAL A 24 2.69 -8.53 0.11
CA VAL A 24 3.39 -7.79 -0.94
C VAL A 24 2.45 -7.52 -2.11
N LEU A 25 2.43 -6.29 -2.59
CA LEU A 25 1.66 -5.88 -3.75
C LEU A 25 2.33 -6.38 -5.03
N PRO A 26 1.56 -6.69 -6.09
CA PRO A 26 2.12 -7.04 -7.40
C PRO A 26 3.03 -5.94 -7.95
N GLU A 27 3.98 -6.33 -8.79
CA GLU A 27 4.89 -5.39 -9.44
C GLU A 27 4.11 -4.33 -10.24
N GLY A 28 4.57 -3.07 -10.13
CA GLY A 28 3.89 -1.92 -10.76
C GLY A 28 2.64 -1.47 -10.02
N ARG A 29 2.33 -2.05 -8.85
CA ARG A 29 1.24 -1.63 -7.97
C ARG A 29 1.79 -1.15 -6.64
N THR A 30 1.21 -0.07 -6.13
CA THR A 30 1.52 0.51 -4.83
C THR A 30 0.25 0.93 -4.12
N LEU A 31 0.36 1.23 -2.84
CA LEU A 31 -0.73 1.86 -2.10
C LEU A 31 -0.25 3.10 -1.36
N THR A 32 -1.20 3.98 -1.05
CA THR A 32 -0.99 5.09 -0.12
C THR A 32 -1.88 4.87 1.10
N LEU A 33 -1.28 4.89 2.28
CA LEU A 33 -2.00 4.85 3.55
C LEU A 33 -2.27 6.27 4.02
N HIS A 34 -3.52 6.56 4.34
CA HIS A 34 -3.93 7.79 5.00
C HIS A 34 -4.26 7.47 6.45
N ALA A 35 -3.43 8.00 7.35
CA ALA A 35 -3.61 7.86 8.78
C ALA A 35 -3.81 9.21 9.46
N ALA A 36 -4.58 9.24 10.54
CA ALA A 36 -4.75 10.42 11.36
C ALA A 36 -4.83 10.06 12.84
N HIS A 37 -4.26 10.91 13.68
CA HIS A 37 -4.34 10.80 15.13
C HIS A 37 -4.38 12.19 15.75
N GLU A 38 -5.41 12.49 16.54
CA GLU A 38 -5.56 13.76 17.28
C GLU A 38 -5.39 15.02 16.42
N GLY A 39 -5.93 15.00 15.20
CA GLY A 39 -5.86 16.14 14.27
C GLY A 39 -4.58 16.21 13.44
N VAL A 40 -3.60 15.31 13.68
CA VAL A 40 -2.39 15.20 12.87
C VAL A 40 -2.58 14.10 11.83
N GLY A 41 -2.39 14.45 10.55
CA GLY A 41 -2.44 13.52 9.43
C GLY A 41 -1.07 13.02 9.00
N LEU A 42 -0.99 11.76 8.58
CA LEU A 42 0.18 11.14 7.98
C LEU A 42 -0.23 10.40 6.71
N ASN A 43 0.44 10.72 5.59
CA ASN A 43 0.27 10.02 4.33
C ASN A 43 1.54 9.21 4.03
N VAL A 44 1.43 7.88 4.02
CA VAL A 44 2.52 6.98 3.63
C VAL A 44 2.31 6.57 2.18
N THR A 45 3.11 7.11 1.26
CA THR A 45 2.95 6.91 -0.19
C THR A 45 3.86 5.81 -0.73
N ARG A 46 3.52 5.26 -1.91
CA ARG A 46 4.30 4.24 -2.62
C ARG A 46 4.65 3.01 -1.76
N VAL A 47 3.67 2.55 -0.97
CA VAL A 47 3.81 1.32 -0.18
C VAL A 47 3.69 0.12 -1.10
N GLU A 48 4.65 -0.79 -1.00
CA GLU A 48 4.74 -2.01 -1.80
C GLU A 48 4.49 -3.28 -0.98
N ALA A 49 4.60 -3.18 0.35
CA ALA A 49 4.32 -4.30 1.24
C ALA A 49 3.76 -3.82 2.57
N LEU A 50 2.83 -4.60 3.12
CA LEU A 50 2.22 -4.39 4.43
C LEU A 50 2.42 -5.62 5.32
N LEU A 51 2.68 -5.40 6.59
CA LEU A 51 2.61 -6.45 7.61
C LEU A 51 1.69 -5.98 8.73
N VAL A 52 0.60 -6.71 8.96
CA VAL A 52 -0.32 -6.43 10.06
C VAL A 52 0.04 -7.32 11.24
N THR A 53 0.33 -6.73 12.40
CA THR A 53 0.68 -7.45 13.62
C THR A 53 -0.15 -6.92 14.78
N GLY A 54 -1.22 -7.64 15.13
CA GLY A 54 -2.17 -7.18 16.13
C GLY A 54 -2.79 -5.84 15.73
N ALA A 55 -2.55 -4.80 16.52
CA ALA A 55 -3.09 -3.46 16.30
C ALA A 55 -2.16 -2.51 15.51
N LEU A 56 -1.06 -3.02 14.95
CA LEU A 56 -0.07 -2.24 14.20
C LEU A 56 0.02 -2.69 12.75
N VAL A 57 0.26 -1.71 11.88
CA VAL A 57 0.56 -1.88 10.46
C VAL A 57 1.99 -1.43 10.22
N ARG A 58 2.81 -2.32 9.64
CA ARG A 58 4.11 -1.97 9.10
C ARG A 58 3.97 -1.77 7.60
N ALA A 59 4.31 -0.60 7.11
CA ALA A 59 4.23 -0.27 5.69
C ALA A 59 5.61 -0.02 5.12
N ARG A 60 6.04 -0.89 4.21
CA ARG A 60 7.31 -0.75 3.49
C ARG A 60 7.07 -0.03 2.18
N THR A 61 7.82 1.05 1.97
CA THR A 61 7.76 1.84 0.74
C THR A 61 8.77 1.36 -0.28
N SER A 62 8.58 1.73 -1.54
CA SER A 62 9.52 1.45 -2.62
C SER A 62 10.91 2.07 -2.44
N LYS A 63 11.09 2.97 -1.47
CA LYS A 63 12.38 3.55 -1.07
C LYS A 63 13.11 2.74 0.00
N GLY A 64 12.49 1.68 0.53
CA GLY A 64 13.01 0.88 1.63
C GLY A 64 12.64 1.40 3.02
N ASP A 65 12.00 2.58 3.12
CA ASP A 65 11.51 3.11 4.40
C ASP A 65 10.37 2.23 4.94
N THR A 66 10.38 1.98 6.25
CA THR A 66 9.30 1.26 6.94
C THR A 66 8.60 2.17 7.94
N PHE A 67 7.30 2.36 7.75
CA PHE A 67 6.44 3.14 8.64
C PHE A 67 5.68 2.21 9.57
N LEU A 68 5.60 2.57 10.85
CA LEU A 68 4.82 1.85 11.86
C LEU A 68 3.62 2.72 12.23
N VAL A 69 2.41 2.25 11.93
CA VAL A 69 1.18 3.02 12.11
C VAL A 69 0.17 2.17 12.88
N PRO A 70 -0.55 2.70 13.88
CA PRO A 70 -1.67 2.00 14.48
C PRO A 70 -2.70 1.68 13.40
N ALA A 71 -3.16 0.42 13.34
CA ALA A 71 -4.22 0.03 12.40
C ALA A 71 -5.41 0.99 12.53
N LYS A 72 -5.84 1.26 13.76
CA LYS A 72 -6.93 2.19 14.09
C LYS A 72 -6.75 3.65 13.63
N ALA A 73 -5.55 4.07 13.27
CA ALA A 73 -5.29 5.41 12.79
C ALA A 73 -5.47 5.50 11.27
N VAL A 74 -5.40 4.37 10.56
CA VAL A 74 -5.60 4.31 9.10
C VAL A 74 -7.09 4.45 8.80
N PHE A 75 -7.48 5.55 8.18
CA PHE A 75 -8.89 5.81 7.86
C PHE A 75 -9.19 5.64 6.38
N ALA A 76 -8.17 5.67 5.51
CA ALA A 76 -8.32 5.43 4.08
C ALA A 76 -7.06 4.80 3.46
N VAL A 77 -7.27 4.09 2.36
CA VAL A 77 -6.22 3.49 1.55
C VAL A 77 -6.50 3.82 0.09
N ALA A 78 -5.53 4.39 -0.60
CA ALA A 78 -5.58 4.57 -2.05
C ALA A 78 -4.75 3.48 -2.72
N LEU A 79 -5.32 2.79 -3.70
CA LEU A 79 -4.58 1.85 -4.53
C LEU A 79 -4.09 2.57 -5.79
N GLU A 80 -2.80 2.47 -6.04
CA GLU A 80 -2.11 3.15 -7.12
C GLU A 80 -1.41 2.12 -8.02
N GLY A 81 -1.36 2.39 -9.31
CA GLY A 81 -0.81 1.42 -10.26
C GLY A 81 -1.76 0.25 -10.51
N GLY A 82 -1.43 -0.51 -11.56
CA GLY A 82 -2.38 -1.39 -12.23
C GLY A 82 -2.37 -1.13 -13.73
N THR A 83 -1.22 -1.33 -14.36
CA THR A 83 -1.17 -1.46 -15.81
C THR A 83 -1.24 -2.93 -16.17
N LYS A 84 -2.45 -3.42 -16.47
CA LYS A 84 -2.54 -4.38 -17.59
C LYS A 84 -2.12 -3.59 -18.82
N SER A 85 -1.00 -3.98 -19.41
CA SER A 85 -0.33 -3.39 -20.58
C SER A 85 0.62 -2.22 -20.29
N GLY A 86 1.88 -2.43 -20.71
CA GLY A 86 2.93 -1.44 -20.68
C GLY A 86 2.54 -0.19 -21.46
N GLY A 87 2.54 0.94 -20.78
CA GLY A 87 2.77 2.23 -21.37
C GLY A 87 4.17 2.68 -20.98
N ALA A 88 5.20 2.04 -21.55
CA ALA A 88 6.47 2.72 -21.71
C ALA A 88 6.13 4.10 -22.25
N ARG A 89 6.52 5.18 -21.55
CA ARG A 89 6.51 6.50 -22.15
C ARG A 89 7.43 6.40 -23.36
N ARG A 90 6.88 6.13 -24.54
CA ARG A 90 7.59 6.35 -25.79
C ARG A 90 7.75 7.86 -25.86
N ALA A 91 8.90 8.33 -25.38
CA ALA A 91 9.38 9.64 -25.73
C ALA A 91 9.40 9.71 -27.27
N GLY A 92 8.38 10.35 -27.84
CA GLY A 92 8.45 10.90 -29.20
C GLY A 92 8.45 9.96 -30.40
N PHE A 93 8.00 8.70 -30.34
CA PHE A 93 7.77 7.92 -31.57
C PHE A 93 6.46 7.15 -31.55
N LEU A 94 5.63 7.46 -32.57
CA LEU A 94 4.35 6.84 -32.92
C LEU A 94 4.43 5.31 -32.92
N GLY A 95 3.39 4.70 -32.38
CA GLY A 95 2.99 3.31 -32.59
C GLY A 95 1.48 3.26 -32.59
#